data_AF-A0A2H0ER84-F1
#
_entry.id   AF-A0A2H0ER84-F1
#
_cell.length_a   1.000
_cell.length_b   1.000
_cell.length_c   1.000
_cell.angle_alpha   90.00
_cell.angle_beta   90.00
_cell.angle_gamma   90.00
#
_symmetry.space_group_name_H-M   'P 1'
#
loop_
_entity.id
_entity.type
_entity.pdbx_description
1 polymer ?
#
loop_
_entity_poly.entity_id
_entity_poly.type
_entity_poly.pdbx_seq_one_letter_code
_entity_poly.pdbx_strand_id
1 'polypeptide(L)'
;MILYGRNLSPFTRRVAIWLTLQGRAFERRELSVVDHFDQIAAVSPVARVPVLALDDGTLLIEAWAICDWLDMTAPQAALIPASGPARTAALQAVALASAVADKVVALVYEKNRRDPALHYPAVIEKIERQIAGGLAAL
;
A
#
# COMPACT_ATOMS: atom_id res chain seq x y z
N MET A 1 -14.92 -7.61 -8.04
CA MET A 1 -13.51 -7.63 -7.59
C MET A 1 -13.42 -7.88 -6.09
N ILE A 2 -12.31 -8.46 -5.63
CA ILE A 2 -12.02 -8.71 -4.22
C ILE A 2 -10.68 -8.07 -3.85
N LEU A 3 -10.67 -7.23 -2.81
CA LEU A 3 -9.45 -6.65 -2.24
C LEU A 3 -9.04 -7.41 -0.97
N TYR A 4 -7.90 -8.06 -1.00
CA TYR A 4 -7.31 -8.75 0.15
C TYR A 4 -6.43 -7.80 0.96
N GLY A 5 -6.69 -7.75 2.26
CA GLY A 5 -5.93 -6.99 3.25
C GLY A 5 -6.83 -6.15 4.17
N ARG A 6 -6.23 -5.63 5.25
CA ARG A 6 -6.90 -4.77 6.24
C ARG A 6 -6.56 -3.30 6.01
N ASN A 7 -7.46 -2.40 6.42
CA ASN A 7 -7.21 -0.96 6.41
C ASN A 7 -6.09 -0.50 7.35
N LEU A 8 -5.61 -1.37 8.24
CA LEU A 8 -4.38 -1.15 9.02
C LEU A 8 -3.13 -1.09 8.13
N SER A 9 -3.16 -1.70 6.94
CA SER A 9 -2.11 -1.51 5.95
C SER A 9 -2.37 -0.21 5.17
N PRO A 10 -1.44 0.77 5.17
CA PRO A 10 -1.60 1.99 4.40
C PRO A 10 -1.70 1.71 2.89
N PHE A 11 -1.02 0.67 2.41
CA PHE A 11 -1.02 0.25 1.01
C PHE A 11 -2.37 -0.32 0.59
N THR A 12 -2.97 -1.17 1.42
CA THR A 12 -4.31 -1.71 1.17
C THR A 12 -5.36 -0.61 1.25
N ARG A 13 -5.26 0.27 2.24
CA ARG A 13 -6.18 1.41 2.40
C ARG A 13 -6.15 2.32 1.17
N ARG A 14 -4.97 2.55 0.57
CA ARG A 14 -4.86 3.34 -0.66
C ARG A 14 -5.64 2.73 -1.83
N VAL A 15 -5.50 1.42 -2.07
CA VAL A 15 -6.25 0.73 -3.13
C VAL A 15 -7.76 0.79 -2.87
N ALA A 16 -8.19 0.61 -1.62
CA ALA A 16 -9.59 0.73 -1.24
C ALA A 16 -10.15 2.15 -1.51
N ILE A 17 -9.38 3.20 -1.22
CA ILE A 17 -9.75 4.59 -1.53
C ILE A 17 -9.86 4.78 -3.04
N TRP A 18 -8.91 4.26 -3.81
CA TRP A 18 -8.92 4.33 -5.28
C TRP A 18 -10.19 3.72 -5.88
N LEU A 19 -10.51 2.48 -5.48
CA LEU A 19 -11.73 1.79 -5.88
C LEU A 19 -12.98 2.59 -5.53
N THR A 20 -13.03 3.13 -4.31
CA THR A 20 -14.17 3.91 -3.82
C THR A 20 -14.36 5.21 -4.60
N LEU A 21 -13.29 5.98 -4.82
CA LEU A 21 -13.34 7.26 -5.54
C LEU A 21 -13.68 7.07 -7.03
N GLN A 22 -13.31 5.93 -7.61
CA GLN A 22 -13.72 5.55 -8.97
C GLN A 22 -15.13 4.94 -9.05
N GLY A 23 -15.84 4.81 -7.92
CA GLY A 23 -17.19 4.22 -7.88
C GLY A 23 -17.23 2.72 -8.18
N ARG A 24 -16.12 2.00 -7.98
CA ARG A 24 -16.02 0.57 -8.29
C ARG A 24 -16.45 -0.27 -7.10
N ALA A 25 -17.39 -1.19 -7.32
CA ALA A 25 -17.81 -2.16 -6.31
C ALA A 25 -16.70 -3.20 -6.05
N PHE A 26 -16.45 -3.50 -4.78
CA PHE A 26 -15.51 -4.55 -4.38
C PHE A 26 -15.89 -5.15 -3.03
N GLU A 27 -15.59 -6.43 -2.84
CA GLU A 27 -15.58 -7.07 -1.53
C GLU A 27 -14.21 -6.85 -0.87
N ARG A 28 -14.17 -6.53 0.43
CA ARG A 28 -12.92 -6.50 1.19
C ARG A 28 -12.78 -7.78 2.01
N ARG A 29 -11.72 -8.56 1.73
CA ARG A 29 -11.32 -9.71 2.54
C ARG A 29 -10.22 -9.32 3.51
N GLU A 30 -10.60 -9.16 4.78
CA GLU A 30 -9.74 -8.63 5.83
C GLU A 30 -8.73 -9.66 6.38
N LEU A 31 -7.72 -10.01 5.59
CA LEU A 31 -6.65 -10.92 6.00
C LEU A 31 -5.47 -10.17 6.63
N SER A 32 -4.92 -10.77 7.69
CA SER A 32 -3.68 -10.34 8.37
C SER A 32 -2.47 -11.03 7.75
N VAL A 33 -1.46 -10.29 7.31
CA VAL A 33 -0.18 -10.87 6.84
C VAL A 33 0.59 -11.64 7.92
N VAL A 34 0.25 -11.41 9.20
CA VAL A 34 0.86 -12.12 10.33
C VAL A 34 0.07 -13.39 10.65
N ASP A 35 -1.25 -13.27 10.77
CA ASP A 35 -2.09 -14.34 11.31
C ASP A 35 -2.63 -15.28 10.21
N HIS A 36 -2.59 -14.85 8.94
CA HIS A 36 -3.18 -15.57 7.80
C HIS A 36 -2.17 -15.74 6.65
N PHE A 37 -0.91 -16.05 6.98
CA PHE A 37 0.18 -16.16 5.99
C PHE A 37 -0.18 -17.08 4.82
N ASP A 38 -0.62 -18.31 5.09
CA ASP A 38 -0.92 -19.30 4.04
C ASP A 38 -2.07 -18.87 3.12
N GLN A 39 -3.10 -18.23 3.68
CA GLN A 39 -4.24 -17.73 2.90
C GLN A 39 -3.82 -16.58 1.97
N ILE A 40 -2.88 -15.74 2.40
CA ILE A 40 -2.35 -14.66 1.57
C ILE A 40 -1.34 -15.22 0.56
N ALA A 41 -0.52 -16.20 0.94
CA ALA A 41 0.41 -16.87 0.05
C ALA A 41 -0.29 -17.55 -1.14
N ALA A 42 -1.52 -18.04 -0.93
CA ALA A 42 -2.36 -18.59 -2.00
C ALA A 42 -2.76 -17.56 -3.07
N VAL A 43 -2.73 -16.26 -2.77
CA VAL A 43 -3.10 -15.17 -3.71
C VAL A 43 -1.97 -14.18 -3.98
N SER A 44 -0.81 -14.34 -3.33
CA SER A 44 0.36 -13.46 -3.46
C SER A 44 1.61 -14.28 -3.21
N PRO A 45 2.46 -14.53 -4.24
CA PRO A 45 3.68 -15.33 -4.07
C PRO A 45 4.66 -14.77 -3.03
N VAL A 46 4.58 -13.48 -2.72
CA VAL A 46 5.39 -12.79 -1.70
C VAL A 46 4.69 -12.68 -0.35
N ALA A 47 3.50 -13.26 -0.20
CA ALA A 47 2.66 -13.22 0.99
C ALA A 47 2.41 -11.78 1.53
N ARG A 48 2.31 -10.80 0.62
CA ARG A 48 2.03 -9.39 0.96
C ARG A 48 0.67 -8.94 0.47
N VAL A 49 0.11 -7.96 1.18
CA VAL A 49 -1.11 -7.21 0.81
C VAL A 49 -0.74 -5.77 0.44
N PRO A 50 -1.53 -5.08 -0.42
CA PRO A 50 -2.78 -5.54 -1.04
C PRO A 50 -2.60 -6.57 -2.15
N VAL A 51 -3.65 -7.36 -2.34
CA VAL A 51 -3.91 -8.11 -3.58
C VAL A 51 -5.30 -7.72 -4.07
N LEU A 52 -5.44 -7.38 -5.35
CA LEU A 52 -6.73 -7.18 -5.99
C LEU A 52 -6.99 -8.36 -6.94
N ALA A 53 -7.99 -9.17 -6.62
CA ALA A 53 -8.51 -10.17 -7.54
C ALA A 53 -9.59 -9.55 -8.43
N LEU A 54 -9.36 -9.64 -9.74
CA LEU A 54 -10.30 -9.23 -10.77
C LEU A 54 -11.38 -10.30 -10.97
N ASP A 55 -12.45 -9.92 -11.68
CA ASP A 55 -13.60 -10.81 -11.90
C ASP A 55 -13.26 -12.01 -12.81
N ASP A 56 -12.20 -11.90 -13.62
CA ASP A 56 -11.67 -12.96 -14.47
C ASP A 56 -10.67 -13.90 -13.74
N GLY A 57 -10.45 -13.67 -12.44
CA GLY A 57 -9.51 -14.43 -11.63
C GLY A 57 -8.06 -13.93 -11.68
N THR A 58 -7.76 -12.90 -12.47
CA THR A 58 -6.43 -12.27 -12.47
C THR A 58 -6.12 -11.67 -11.11
N LEU A 59 -4.90 -11.90 -10.61
CA LEU A 59 -4.42 -11.37 -9.34
C LEU A 59 -3.40 -10.25 -9.57
N LEU A 60 -3.70 -9.06 -9.08
CA LEU A 60 -2.80 -7.91 -9.11
C LEU A 60 -2.20 -7.69 -7.73
N ILE A 61 -0.89 -7.48 -7.67
CA ILE A 61 -0.15 -7.17 -6.45
C ILE A 61 0.52 -5.79 -6.57
N GLU A 62 1.05 -5.29 -5.45
CA GLU A 62 1.66 -3.97 -5.32
C GLU A 62 0.68 -2.82 -5.50
N ALA A 63 0.53 -2.00 -4.46
CA ALA A 63 -0.44 -0.91 -4.45
C ALA A 63 -0.20 0.14 -5.54
N TRP A 64 1.02 0.24 -6.10
CA TRP A 64 1.32 1.14 -7.21
C TRP A 64 0.78 0.59 -8.54
N ALA A 65 1.10 -0.67 -8.85
CA ALA A 65 0.65 -1.32 -10.07
C ALA A 65 -0.88 -1.49 -10.09
N ILE A 66 -1.49 -1.80 -8.95
CA ILE A 66 -2.96 -1.88 -8.83
C ILE A 66 -3.61 -0.52 -9.12
N CYS A 67 -3.12 0.57 -8.52
CA CYS A 67 -3.69 1.91 -8.74
C CYS A 67 -3.49 2.39 -10.17
N ASP A 68 -2.33 2.12 -10.79
CA ASP A 68 -2.07 2.42 -12.20
C ASP A 68 -3.04 1.67 -13.14
N TRP A 69 -3.26 0.37 -12.89
CA TRP A 69 -4.26 -0.41 -13.62
C TRP A 69 -5.69 0.13 -13.45
N LEU A 70 -6.05 0.57 -12.24
CA LEU A 70 -7.36 1.17 -11.95
C LEU A 70 -7.57 2.47 -12.73
N ASP A 71 -6.57 3.36 -12.76
CA ASP A 71 -6.63 4.60 -13.55
C ASP A 71 -6.68 4.32 -15.05
N MET A 72 -5.87 3.37 -15.55
CA MET A 72 -5.86 2.98 -16.96
C MET A 72 -7.22 2.43 -17.43
N THR A 73 -7.90 1.66 -16.58
CA THR A 73 -9.18 1.01 -16.93
C THR A 73 -10.42 1.87 -16.63
N ALA A 74 -10.26 3.03 -15.99
CA ALA A 74 -11.31 4.04 -15.81
C ALA A 74 -10.77 5.45 -16.06
N PRO A 75 -10.39 5.79 -17.31
CA PRO A 75 -9.72 7.06 -17.62
C PRO A 75 -10.55 8.30 -17.26
N GLN A 76 -11.89 8.21 -17.26
CA GLN A 76 -12.78 9.31 -16.88
C GLN A 76 -12.87 9.54 -15.36
N ALA A 77 -12.45 8.56 -14.56
CA ALA A 77 -12.39 8.63 -13.10
C ALA A 77 -10.94 8.47 -12.58
N ALA A 78 -9.94 8.60 -13.47
CA ALA A 78 -8.54 8.46 -13.10
C ALA A 78 -8.15 9.52 -12.06
N LEU A 79 -7.40 9.09 -11.03
CA LEU A 79 -6.96 9.98 -9.96
C LEU A 79 -5.60 10.61 -10.24
N ILE A 80 -4.78 9.97 -11.09
CA ILE A 80 -3.52 10.52 -11.59
C ILE A 80 -3.74 11.12 -12.99
N PRO A 81 -3.28 12.36 -13.26
CA PRO A 81 -3.31 12.92 -14.59
C PRO A 81 -2.61 12.01 -15.62
N ALA A 82 -3.15 11.93 -16.83
CA ALA A 82 -2.66 10.99 -17.84
C ALA A 82 -1.21 11.28 -18.31
N SER A 83 -0.78 12.55 -18.31
CA SER A 83 0.55 12.93 -18.80
C SER A 83 1.01 14.30 -18.29
N GLY A 84 2.25 14.66 -18.64
CA GLY A 84 2.81 15.99 -18.42
C GLY A 84 3.21 16.30 -16.97
N PRO A 85 3.54 17.56 -16.69
CA PRO A 85 4.06 17.97 -15.37
C PRO A 85 3.11 17.69 -14.20
N ALA A 86 1.80 17.80 -14.43
CA ALA A 86 0.80 17.50 -13.40
C ALA A 86 0.82 16.02 -12.97
N ARG A 87 1.01 15.10 -13.93
CA ARG A 87 1.20 13.67 -13.63
C ARG A 87 2.44 13.46 -12.79
N THR A 88 3.57 14.06 -13.20
CA THR A 88 4.83 13.95 -12.47
C THR A 88 4.68 14.45 -11.04
N ALA A 89 4.06 15.61 -10.83
CA ALA A 89 3.81 16.17 -9.51
C ALA A 89 2.95 15.25 -8.64
N ALA A 90 1.85 14.71 -9.20
CA ALA A 90 0.99 13.77 -8.49
C ALA A 90 1.74 12.49 -8.10
N LEU A 91 2.53 11.91 -9.01
CA LEU A 91 3.32 10.73 -8.72
C LEU A 91 4.43 10.98 -7.70
N GLN A 92 5.05 12.17 -7.69
CA GLN A 92 6.04 12.54 -6.67
C GLN A 92 5.39 12.63 -5.29
N ALA A 93 4.18 13.20 -5.18
CA ALA A 93 3.44 13.21 -3.92
C ALA A 93 3.11 11.79 -3.44
N VAL A 94 2.64 10.92 -4.34
CA VAL A 94 2.36 9.50 -4.01
C VAL A 94 3.65 8.76 -3.63
N ALA A 95 4.78 9.03 -4.30
CA ALA A 95 6.09 8.44 -4.00
C ALA A 95 6.57 8.82 -2.60
N LEU A 96 6.50 10.11 -2.26
CA LEU A 96 6.88 10.59 -0.93
C LEU A 96 5.99 9.97 0.15
N ALA A 97 4.67 9.99 -0.02
CA ALA A 97 3.74 9.37 0.91
C ALA A 97 3.95 7.85 1.06
N SER A 98 4.26 7.14 -0.04
CA SER A 98 4.58 5.71 -0.02
C SER A 98 5.88 5.44 0.74
N ALA A 99 6.91 6.24 0.50
CA ALA A 99 8.20 6.11 1.17
C ALA A 99 8.06 6.34 2.69
N VAL A 100 7.25 7.32 3.11
CA VAL A 100 6.91 7.52 4.53
C VAL A 100 6.18 6.30 5.08
N ALA A 101 5.16 5.79 4.38
CA ALA A 101 4.42 4.62 4.81
C ALA A 101 5.31 3.37 4.97
N ASP A 102 6.25 3.14 4.05
CA ASP A 102 7.24 2.06 4.16
C ASP A 102 8.07 2.18 5.44
N LYS A 103 8.51 3.40 5.79
CA LYS A 103 9.27 3.64 7.02
C LYS A 103 8.44 3.49 8.28
N VAL A 104 7.19 3.93 8.27
CA VAL A 104 6.26 3.69 9.38
C VAL A 104 6.05 2.19 9.59
N VAL A 105 5.85 1.41 8.52
CA VAL A 105 5.73 -0.05 8.61
C VAL A 105 7.01 -0.66 9.17
N ALA A 106 8.19 -0.25 8.69
CA ALA A 106 9.47 -0.72 9.23
C ALA A 106 9.61 -0.42 10.74
N LEU A 107 9.19 0.77 11.18
CA LEU A 107 9.20 1.16 12.59
C LEU A 107 8.27 0.31 13.42
N VAL A 108 7.05 0.00 12.93
CA VAL A 108 6.10 -0.88 13.60
C VAL A 108 6.66 -2.29 13.74
N TYR A 109 7.35 -2.80 12.73
CA TYR A 109 7.98 -4.12 12.82
C TYR A 109 9.09 -4.12 13.85
N GLU A 110 9.97 -3.11 13.84
CA GLU A 110 11.06 -3.03 14.81
C GLU A 110 10.54 -2.82 16.24
N LYS A 111 9.63 -1.88 16.50
CA LYS A 111 9.20 -1.53 17.86
C LYS A 111 8.12 -2.45 18.43
N ASN A 112 7.18 -2.92 17.61
CA ASN A 112 5.98 -3.59 18.11
C ASN A 112 5.98 -5.10 17.84
N ARG A 113 6.77 -5.59 16.87
CA ARG A 113 6.77 -7.01 16.48
C ARG A 113 8.04 -7.74 16.85
N ARG A 114 9.17 -7.04 16.83
CA ARG A 114 10.45 -7.60 17.22
C ARG A 114 10.57 -7.69 18.72
N ASP A 115 11.20 -8.75 19.21
CA ASP A 115 11.56 -8.89 20.61
C ASP A 115 12.33 -7.64 21.08
N PRO A 116 11.89 -6.96 22.14
CA PRO A 116 12.59 -5.82 22.73
C PRO A 116 14.09 -6.04 22.96
N ALA A 117 14.52 -7.26 23.29
CA ALA A 117 15.93 -7.59 23.47
C ALA A 117 16.75 -7.52 22.17
N LEU A 118 16.09 -7.57 21.02
CA LEU A 118 16.70 -7.52 19.69
C LEU A 118 16.55 -6.16 18.99
N HIS A 119 15.98 -5.16 19.67
CA HIS A 119 15.82 -3.82 19.09
C HIS A 119 17.19 -3.18 18.86
N TYR A 120 17.33 -2.49 17.73
CA TYR A 120 18.52 -1.69 17.43
C TYR A 120 18.19 -0.18 17.53
N PRO A 121 18.55 0.51 18.63
CA PRO A 121 18.18 1.91 18.83
C PRO A 121 18.60 2.85 17.69
N ALA A 122 19.79 2.65 17.13
CA ALA A 122 20.28 3.46 16.00
C ALA A 122 19.44 3.27 14.72
N VAL A 123 18.86 2.08 14.50
CA VAL A 123 17.96 1.82 13.37
C VAL A 123 16.62 2.51 13.60
N ILE A 124 16.08 2.43 14.82
CA ILE A 124 14.85 3.12 15.22
C ILE A 124 14.99 4.63 15.00
N GLU A 125 16.05 5.25 15.53
CA GLU A 125 16.31 6.69 15.38
C GLU A 125 16.42 7.09 13.91
N LYS A 126 17.14 6.29 13.10
CA LYS A 126 17.25 6.52 11.66
C LYS A 126 15.89 6.49 10.97
N ILE A 127 15.06 5.48 11.26
CA ILE A 127 13.72 5.34 10.67
C ILE A 127 12.82 6.50 11.10
N GLU A 128 12.83 6.89 12.38
CA GLU A 128 12.06 8.02 12.91
C GLU A 128 12.45 9.33 12.22
N ARG A 129 13.76 9.57 11.99
CA ARG A 129 14.24 10.72 11.21
C ARG A 129 13.78 10.68 9.75
N GLN A 130 13.75 9.51 9.12
CA GLN A 130 13.25 9.37 7.74
C GLN A 130 11.74 9.67 7.66
N ILE A 131 10.96 9.20 8.63
CA ILE A 131 9.52 9.50 8.74
C ILE A 131 9.32 11.00 8.93
N ALA A 132 10.00 11.62 9.90
CA ALA A 132 9.88 13.04 10.19
C ALA A 132 10.25 13.91 8.97
N GLY A 133 11.36 13.58 8.29
CA GLY A 133 11.77 14.30 7.08
C GLY A 133 10.77 14.17 5.94
N GLY A 134 10.19 12.98 5.73
CA GLY A 134 9.18 12.79 4.69
C GLY A 134 7.85 13.47 5.02
N LEU A 135 7.40 13.43 6.28
CA LEU A 135 6.19 14.14 6.72
C LEU A 135 6.34 15.66 6.63
N ALA A 136 7.54 16.20 6.89
CA ALA A 136 7.79 17.64 6.74
C ALA A 136 7.80 18.13 5.28
N ALA A 137 7.92 17.20 4.32
CA ALA A 137 7.94 17.49 2.89
C ALA A 137 6.60 17.20 2.19
N LEU A 138 5.60 16.66 2.92
CA LEU A 138 4.21 16.48 2.47
C LEU A 138 3.38 17.71 2.84
#